data_AF-A0A916VP28-F1
#
_entry.id   AF-A0A916VP28-F1
#
_cell.length_a   1.000
_cell.length_b   1.000
_cell.length_c   1.000
_cell.angle_alpha   90.00
_cell.angle_beta   90.00
_cell.angle_gamma   90.00
#
_symmetry.space_group_name_H-M   'P 1'
#
loop_
_entity.id
_entity.type
_entity.pdbx_description
1 polymer ?
#
loop_
_entity_poly.entity_id
_entity_poly.type
_entity_poly.pdbx_seq_one_letter_code
_entity_poly.pdbx_strand_id
1 'polypeptide(L)'
;MEFLSTIEELAIERGQKIGQEIGQEIGAKANCRQNILDLLEKRFNSLPETLIKAINEINDLALLKRLLLETITVNSVAEFEELIKDDSFREN
;
A
#
# COMPACT_ATOMS: atom_id res chain seq x y z
N MET A 1 41.38 -5.08 -8.68
CA MET A 1 40.61 -4.53 -7.55
C MET A 1 40.34 -3.09 -7.88
N GLU A 2 39.09 -2.71 -8.07
CA GLU A 2 38.74 -1.30 -8.28
C GLU A 2 38.87 -0.62 -6.91
N PHE A 3 39.80 0.34 -6.80
CA PHE A 3 39.97 1.14 -5.61
C PHE A 3 39.03 2.33 -5.71
N LEU A 4 37.89 2.24 -5.03
CA LEU A 4 36.98 3.37 -4.89
C LEU A 4 37.60 4.35 -3.90
N SER A 5 37.47 5.65 -4.19
CA SER A 5 37.69 6.69 -3.19
C SER A 5 36.67 6.56 -2.07
N THR A 6 37.02 6.96 -0.86
CA THR A 6 36.11 7.00 0.29
C THR A 6 34.81 7.76 -0.02
N ILE A 7 34.88 8.79 -0.88
CA ILE A 7 33.71 9.54 -1.33
C ILE A 7 32.81 8.67 -2.22
N GLU A 8 33.38 7.87 -3.11
CA GLU A 8 32.66 6.97 -4.01
C GLU A 8 31.99 5.83 -3.24
N GLU A 9 32.71 5.24 -2.27
CA GLU A 9 32.14 4.23 -1.36
C GLU A 9 30.94 4.78 -0.57
N LEU A 10 31.08 5.98 0.00
CA LEU A 10 30.00 6.65 0.74
C LEU A 10 28.80 6.99 -0.17
N ALA A 11 29.04 7.40 -1.41
CA ALA A 11 27.97 7.69 -2.36
C ALA A 11 27.17 6.42 -2.71
N ILE A 12 27.86 5.29 -2.92
CA ILE A 12 27.22 3.99 -3.18
C ILE A 12 26.42 3.54 -1.96
N GLU A 13 27.01 3.60 -0.75
CA GLU A 13 26.33 3.17 0.46
C GLU A 13 25.06 4.00 0.73
N ARG A 14 25.13 5.32 0.55
CA ARG A 14 23.95 6.19 0.68
C ARG A 14 22.90 5.89 -0.37
N GLY A 15 23.30 5.69 -1.62
CA GLY A 15 22.39 5.32 -2.70
C GLY A 15 21.68 4.00 -2.44
N GLN A 16 22.40 3.00 -1.92
CA GLN A 16 21.84 1.70 -1.53
C GLN A 16 20.85 1.84 -0.38
N LYS A 17 21.18 2.59 0.68
CA LYS A 17 20.28 2.83 1.81
C LYS A 17 18.99 3.53 1.38
N ILE A 18 19.10 4.63 0.64
CA ILE A 18 17.94 5.38 0.14
C ILE A 18 17.08 4.49 -0.77
N GLY A 19 17.69 3.74 -1.70
CA GLY A 19 16.98 2.84 -2.58
C GLY A 19 16.26 1.72 -1.83
N GLN A 20 16.87 1.18 -0.79
CA GLN A 20 16.27 0.16 0.08
C GLN A 20 15.06 0.71 0.84
N GLU A 21 15.18 1.88 1.46
CA GLU A 21 14.09 2.52 2.21
C GLU A 21 12.89 2.83 1.30
N ILE A 22 13.12 3.43 0.13
CA ILE A 22 12.07 3.72 -0.85
C ILE A 22 11.44 2.43 -1.36
N GLY A 23 12.25 1.41 -1.69
CA GLY A 23 11.75 0.13 -2.17
C GLY A 23 10.89 -0.61 -1.14
N GLN A 24 11.25 -0.55 0.14
CA GLN A 24 10.47 -1.12 1.23
C GLN A 24 9.12 -0.42 1.38
N GLU A 25 9.08 0.91 1.31
CA GLU A 25 7.82 1.66 1.42
C GLU A 25 6.88 1.36 0.25
N ILE A 26 7.39 1.41 -0.99
CA ILE A 26 6.60 1.11 -2.19
C ILE A 26 6.09 -0.34 -2.13
N GLY A 27 6.97 -1.28 -1.77
CA GLY A 27 6.62 -2.70 -1.64
C GLY A 27 5.56 -2.94 -0.57
N ALA A 28 5.66 -2.27 0.58
CA ALA A 28 4.66 -2.38 1.64
C ALA A 28 3.28 -1.87 1.19
N LYS A 29 3.22 -0.73 0.49
CA LYS A 29 1.98 -0.17 -0.05
C LYS A 29 1.36 -1.10 -1.09
N ALA A 30 2.15 -1.57 -2.05
CA ALA A 30 1.69 -2.49 -3.09
C ALA A 30 1.16 -3.80 -2.49
N ASN A 31 1.90 -4.38 -1.54
CA ASN A 31 1.50 -5.63 -0.88
C ASN A 31 0.22 -5.44 -0.04
N CYS A 32 0.07 -4.32 0.67
CA CYS A 32 -1.16 -4.03 1.41
C CYS A 32 -2.37 -3.90 0.48
N ARG A 33 -2.25 -3.17 -0.64
CA ARG A 33 -3.34 -3.07 -1.65
C ARG A 33 -3.73 -4.44 -2.16
N GLN A 34 -2.74 -5.26 -2.54
CA GLN A 34 -2.97 -6.61 -3.04
C GLN A 34 -3.69 -7.47 -2.01
N ASN A 35 -3.22 -7.49 -0.75
CA ASN A 35 -3.86 -8.24 0.34
C ASN A 35 -5.32 -7.84 0.56
N ILE A 36 -5.65 -6.54 0.49
CA ILE A 36 -7.03 -6.06 0.59
C ILE A 36 -7.87 -6.67 -0.54
N LEU A 37 -7.38 -6.58 -1.78
CA LEU A 37 -8.08 -7.12 -2.95
C LEU A 37 -8.28 -8.63 -2.84
N ASP A 38 -7.24 -9.39 -2.47
CA ASP A 38 -7.32 -10.84 -2.31
C ASP A 38 -8.33 -11.25 -1.22
N LEU A 39 -8.35 -10.55 -0.08
CA LEU A 39 -9.30 -10.83 0.99
C LEU A 39 -10.74 -10.53 0.55
N LEU A 40 -10.96 -9.38 -0.08
CA LEU A 40 -12.28 -8.99 -0.55
C LEU A 40 -12.77 -9.92 -1.66
N GLU A 41 -11.90 -10.29 -2.62
CA GLU A 41 -12.23 -11.23 -3.69
C GLU A 41 -12.57 -12.62 -3.11
N LYS A 42 -11.80 -13.10 -2.14
CA LYS A 42 -12.08 -14.36 -1.46
C LYS A 42 -13.43 -14.35 -0.70
N ARG A 43 -13.82 -13.20 -0.16
CA ARG A 43 -15.03 -13.07 0.67
C ARG A 43 -16.29 -12.83 -0.16
N PHE A 44 -16.17 -12.08 -1.25
CA PHE A 44 -17.30 -11.62 -2.07
C PHE A 44 -17.34 -12.22 -3.49
N ASN A 45 -16.36 -13.04 -3.87
CA ASN A 45 -16.15 -13.68 -5.18
C ASN A 45 -15.96 -12.74 -6.38
N SER A 46 -16.42 -11.50 -6.31
CA SER A 46 -16.27 -10.51 -7.38
C SER A 46 -16.18 -9.11 -6.77
N LEU A 47 -15.26 -8.31 -7.31
CA LEU A 47 -15.06 -6.92 -6.91
C LEU A 47 -15.33 -5.99 -8.09
N PRO A 48 -16.04 -4.87 -7.86
CA PRO A 48 -16.25 -3.88 -8.91
C PRO A 48 -14.93 -3.19 -9.25
N GLU A 49 -14.72 -2.93 -10.54
CA GLU A 49 -13.49 -2.29 -11.03
C GLU A 49 -13.27 -0.90 -10.40
N THR A 50 -14.35 -0.21 -10.05
CA THR A 50 -14.32 1.08 -9.33
C THR A 50 -13.62 0.96 -7.98
N LEU A 51 -13.89 -0.10 -7.22
CA LEU A 51 -13.26 -0.35 -5.93
C LEU A 51 -11.78 -0.71 -6.09
N ILE A 52 -11.46 -1.55 -7.08
CA ILE A 52 -10.08 -1.93 -7.37
C ILE A 52 -9.24 -0.69 -7.70
N LYS A 53 -9.78 0.23 -8.51
CA LYS A 53 -9.14 1.51 -8.83
C LYS A 53 -8.98 2.37 -7.58
N ALA A 54 -10.05 2.54 -6.79
CA ALA A 54 -10.01 3.34 -5.57
C ALA A 54 -8.92 2.86 -4.59
N ILE A 55 -8.80 1.55 -4.34
CA ILE A 55 -7.76 0.99 -3.45
C ILE A 55 -6.36 1.24 -4.02
N ASN A 56 -6.17 1.12 -5.34
CA ASN A 56 -4.88 1.34 -5.98
C ASN A 56 -4.42 2.80 -5.97
N GLU A 57 -5.35 3.76 -5.85
CA GLU A 57 -5.03 5.19 -5.73
C GLU A 57 -4.62 5.59 -4.30
N ILE A 58 -4.90 4.77 -3.29
CA ILE A 58 -4.56 5.07 -1.89
C ILE A 58 -3.05 4.95 -1.68
N ASN A 59 -2.38 6.09 -1.49
CA ASN A 59 -0.93 6.14 -1.23
C ASN A 59 -0.55 6.12 0.25
N ASP A 60 -1.52 6.29 1.15
CA ASP A 60 -1.27 6.26 2.59
C ASP A 60 -1.24 4.83 3.13
N LEU A 61 -0.10 4.44 3.72
CA LEU A 61 0.09 3.08 4.23
C LEU A 61 -0.71 2.82 5.51
N ALA A 62 -0.93 3.85 6.35
CA ALA A 62 -1.69 3.68 7.59
C ALA A 62 -3.18 3.45 7.29
N LEU A 63 -3.73 4.18 6.33
CA LEU A 63 -5.08 4.00 5.80
C LEU A 63 -5.22 2.62 5.16
N LEU A 64 -4.28 2.19 4.31
CA LEU A 64 -4.28 0.83 3.76
C LEU A 64 -4.28 -0.25 4.85
N LYS A 65 -3.48 -0.09 5.91
CA LYS A 65 -3.46 -1.05 7.03
C LYS A 65 -4.79 -1.08 7.80
N ARG A 66 -5.44 0.07 8.01
CA ARG A 66 -6.77 0.14 8.63
C ARG A 66 -7.81 -0.55 7.76
N LEU A 67 -7.87 -0.21 6.47
CA LEU A 67 -8.76 -0.85 5.51
C LEU A 67 -8.55 -2.36 5.43
N LEU A 68 -7.30 -2.83 5.48
CA LEU A 68 -7.00 -4.27 5.53
C LEU A 68 -7.69 -4.98 6.70
N LEU A 69 -7.69 -4.37 7.89
CA LEU A 69 -8.40 -4.94 9.04
C LEU A 69 -9.92 -4.88 8.83
N GLU A 70 -10.43 -3.80 8.26
CA GLU A 70 -11.85 -3.64 7.98
C GLU A 70 -12.37 -4.69 6.98
N THR A 71 -11.55 -5.20 6.05
CA THR A 71 -11.95 -6.28 5.13
C THR A 71 -12.48 -7.54 5.84
N ILE A 72 -12.08 -7.76 7.09
CA ILE A 72 -12.48 -8.90 7.91
C ILE A 72 -13.87 -8.65 8.52
N THR A 73 -14.14 -7.40 8.91
CA THR A 73 -15.34 -6.97 9.63
C THR A 73 -16.49 -6.65 8.69
N VAL A 74 -16.22 -6.02 7.54
CA VAL A 74 -17.27 -5.57 6.62
C VAL A 74 -18.14 -6.72 6.13
N ASN A 75 -19.44 -6.51 5.98
CA ASN A 75 -20.38 -7.56 5.55
C ASN A 75 -20.71 -7.50 4.06
N SER A 76 -20.31 -6.42 3.38
CA SER A 76 -20.58 -6.21 1.96
C SER A 76 -19.48 -5.36 1.31
N VAL A 77 -19.33 -5.51 0.00
CA VAL A 77 -18.47 -4.66 -0.84
C VAL A 77 -18.90 -3.18 -0.74
N ALA A 78 -20.21 -2.92 -0.72
CA ALA A 78 -20.74 -1.55 -0.64
C ALA A 78 -20.36 -0.85 0.67
N GLU A 79 -20.39 -1.58 1.79
CA GLU A 79 -19.99 -1.07 3.11
C GLU A 79 -18.50 -0.71 3.11
N PHE A 80 -17.67 -1.53 2.47
CA PHE A 80 -16.25 -1.24 2.29
C PHE A 80 -15.98 -0.02 1.39
N GLU A 81 -16.75 0.15 0.30
CA GLU A 81 -16.68 1.34 -0.55
C GLU A 81 -17.07 2.62 0.20
N GLU A 82 -18.04 2.54 1.12
CA GLU A 82 -18.40 3.67 1.99
C GLU A 82 -17.27 4.00 2.97
N LEU A 83 -16.59 3.00 3.56
CA LEU A 83 -15.45 3.24 4.43
C LEU A 83 -14.31 3.98 3.72
N ILE A 84 -14.01 3.62 2.47
CA ILE A 84 -13.00 4.33 1.67
C ILE A 84 -13.40 5.80 1.47
N LYS A 85 -14.69 6.07 1.21
CA LYS A 85 -15.20 7.43 1.03
C LYS A 85 -15.20 8.22 2.33
N ASP A 86 -15.61 7.61 3.45
CA ASP A 86 -15.65 8.26 4.77
C ASP A 86 -14.24 8.60 5.28
N ASP A 87 -13.29 7.68 5.13
CA ASP A 87 -11.93 7.88 5.63
C ASP A 87 -11.15 8.90 4.77
N SER A 88 -11.50 9.04 3.48
CA SER A 88 -11.01 10.12 2.60
C SER A 88 -11.41 11.53 3.09
N PHE A 89 -12.40 11.65 3.99
CA PHE A 89 -12.88 12.93 4.54
C PHE A 89 -12.33 13.25 5.95
N ARG A 90 -11.56 12.35 6.58
CA ARG A 90 -11.10 12.52 7.97
C ARG A 90 -9.70 13.12 8.15
N GLU A 91 -9.04 13.50 7.06
CA GLU A 91 -7.83 14.34 7.09
C GLU A 91 -8.18 15.78 6.66
N ASN A 92 -8.83 16.53 7.57
CA ASN A 92 -8.83 18.01 7.59
C ASN A 92 -8.63 18.49 9.03
#